data_AF-A0A7W1XDL1-F1
#
_entry.id   AF-A0A7W1XDL1-F1
#
_cell.length_a   1.000
_cell.length_b   1.000
_cell.length_c   1.000
_cell.angle_alpha   90.00
_cell.angle_beta   90.00
_cell.angle_gamma   90.00
#
_symmetry.space_group_name_H-M   'P 1'
#
loop_
_entity.id
_entity.type
_entity.pdbx_description
1 polymer ?
#
loop_
_entity_poly.entity_id
_entity_poly.type
_entity_poly.pdbx_seq_one_letter_code
_entity_poly.pdbx_strand_id
1 'polypeptide(L)'
;MSKKKKFMLLLLPALASASLISFLVYSCVQIWIPPYDPDVVKHDVSNYLSKKYGIKDVMFEEIERPKCSEAGPCDSLHVSVTPYDKDYPRVTFTVFYGIKDKFCNDDYLERVWDSQADDDLSRDVELAMGLSTRDQVSIEVFNKGTPFKDPKTFPSYRDELDHWVEDVGIYVTKNGNVNKMDAAPKHPLTPERWRQEAETLVSLKKKLLAKGITEDQLKLFRLNVEYGKNSYTISMDKVSYDVETTFWYLQTLDPQSYQDKTRLE
;
A
#
# COMPACT_ATOMS: atom_id res chain seq x y z
N MET A 1 -25.24 3.23 54.83
CA MET A 1 -24.95 2.93 53.39
C MET A 1 -23.46 2.66 53.22
N SER A 2 -23.09 1.49 52.69
CA SER A 2 -21.69 1.07 52.46
C SER A 2 -20.96 2.00 51.48
N LYS A 3 -19.67 2.30 51.75
CA LYS A 3 -18.80 3.15 50.91
C LYS A 3 -18.82 2.77 49.42
N LYS A 4 -19.08 1.50 49.08
CA LYS A 4 -19.25 1.03 47.69
C LYS A 4 -20.44 1.65 46.95
N LYS A 5 -21.57 1.92 47.64
CA LYS A 5 -22.77 2.52 47.00
C LYS A 5 -22.58 4.02 46.68
N LYS A 6 -21.81 4.75 47.49
CA LYS A 6 -21.48 6.17 47.21
C LYS A 6 -20.52 6.31 46.02
N PHE A 7 -19.59 5.37 45.84
CA PHE A 7 -18.64 5.40 44.73
C PHE A 7 -19.30 5.10 43.38
N MET A 8 -20.23 4.13 43.32
CA MET A 8 -21.01 3.86 42.11
C MET A 8 -21.93 5.01 41.68
N LEU A 9 -22.53 5.75 42.63
CA LEU A 9 -23.40 6.90 42.32
C LEU A 9 -22.64 8.11 41.75
N LEU A 10 -21.33 8.21 41.96
CA LEU A 10 -20.48 9.28 41.41
C LEU A 10 -19.86 8.91 40.05
N LEU A 11 -19.69 7.61 39.77
CA LEU A 11 -19.14 7.12 38.49
C LEU A 11 -20.16 7.13 37.35
N LEU A 12 -21.44 6.87 37.63
CA LEU A 12 -22.51 6.84 36.63
C LEU A 12 -22.70 8.19 35.90
N PRO A 13 -22.74 9.36 36.58
CA PRO A 13 -22.81 10.66 35.91
C PRO A 13 -21.54 11.01 35.14
N ALA A 14 -20.36 10.62 35.64
CA ALA A 14 -19.07 10.87 34.99
C ALA A 14 -18.89 10.04 33.70
N LEU A 15 -19.35 8.78 33.71
CA LEU A 15 -19.37 7.92 32.52
C LEU A 15 -20.43 8.38 31.50
N ALA A 16 -21.60 8.83 31.96
CA ALA A 16 -22.63 9.40 31.10
C ALA A 16 -22.23 10.75 30.48
N SER A 17 -21.45 11.57 31.19
CA SER A 17 -20.93 12.83 30.64
C SER A 17 -19.73 12.61 29.71
N ALA A 18 -18.86 11.65 29.99
CA ALA A 18 -17.79 11.26 29.07
C ALA A 18 -18.33 10.66 27.75
N SER A 19 -19.40 9.86 27.81
CA SER A 19 -20.07 9.34 26.61
C SER A 19 -20.82 10.41 25.83
N LEU A 20 -21.47 11.37 26.52
CA LEU A 20 -22.14 12.49 25.87
C LEU A 20 -21.15 13.47 25.20
N ILE A 21 -20.02 13.74 25.85
CA ILE A 21 -18.93 14.54 25.28
C ILE A 21 -18.34 13.82 24.07
N SER A 22 -18.09 12.51 24.16
CA SER A 22 -17.62 11.71 23.02
C SER A 22 -18.63 11.74 21.87
N PHE A 23 -19.93 11.61 22.15
CA PHE A 23 -20.99 11.67 21.15
C PHE A 23 -21.11 13.06 20.51
N LEU A 24 -21.00 14.14 21.30
CA LEU A 24 -20.99 15.52 20.81
C LEU A 24 -19.73 15.84 19.99
N VAL A 25 -18.55 15.35 20.40
CA VAL A 25 -17.32 15.50 19.62
C VAL A 25 -17.41 14.72 18.30
N TYR A 26 -17.90 13.48 18.32
CA TYR A 26 -18.12 12.69 17.09
C TYR A 26 -19.16 13.33 16.17
N SER A 27 -20.24 13.89 16.75
CA SER A 27 -21.29 14.59 15.99
C SER A 27 -20.77 15.92 15.42
N CYS A 28 -19.97 16.69 16.17
CA CYS A 28 -19.37 17.93 15.68
C CYS A 28 -18.33 17.69 14.57
N VAL A 29 -17.58 16.58 14.61
CA VAL A 29 -16.63 16.20 13.56
C VAL A 29 -17.36 15.81 12.27
N GLN A 30 -18.55 15.21 12.34
CA GLN A 30 -19.37 14.95 11.13
C GLN A 30 -20.05 16.21 10.56
N ILE A 31 -20.29 17.25 11.38
CA ILE A 31 -20.94 18.51 10.95
C ILE A 31 -19.98 19.43 10.18
N TRP A 32 -18.66 19.23 10.28
CA TRP A 32 -17.65 20.07 9.61
C TRP A 32 -17.16 19.54 8.26
N ILE A 33 -17.85 18.56 7.70
CA ILE A 33 -17.53 17.98 6.41
C ILE A 33 -18.11 18.89 5.32
N PRO A 34 -17.29 19.63 4.55
CA PRO A 34 -17.81 20.52 3.52
C PRO A 34 -18.53 19.68 2.44
N PRO A 35 -19.77 20.06 2.07
CA PRO A 35 -20.46 19.41 0.96
C PRO A 35 -19.68 19.62 -0.33
N TYR A 36 -19.84 18.69 -1.27
CA TYR A 36 -19.27 18.82 -2.62
C TYR A 36 -20.31 18.44 -3.66
N ASP A 37 -20.14 18.99 -4.86
CA ASP A 37 -20.94 18.64 -6.04
C ASP A 37 -20.08 17.70 -6.92
N PRO A 38 -20.49 16.44 -7.13
CA PRO A 38 -19.74 15.49 -7.96
C PRO A 38 -19.46 15.98 -9.38
N ASP A 39 -20.36 16.74 -9.99
CA ASP A 39 -20.18 17.21 -11.36
C ASP A 39 -19.12 18.33 -11.42
N VAL A 40 -19.08 19.18 -10.40
CA VAL A 40 -18.02 20.19 -10.25
C VAL A 40 -16.67 19.52 -10.03
N VAL A 41 -16.61 18.50 -9.17
CA VAL A 41 -15.37 17.74 -8.92
C VAL A 41 -14.87 17.09 -10.21
N LYS A 42 -15.74 16.38 -10.94
CA LYS A 42 -15.39 15.74 -12.21
C LYS A 42 -14.91 16.75 -13.25
N HIS A 43 -15.55 17.91 -13.32
CA HIS A 43 -15.14 18.99 -14.21
C HIS A 43 -13.76 19.54 -13.86
N ASP A 44 -13.51 19.86 -12.58
CA ASP A 44 -12.24 20.40 -12.10
C ASP A 44 -11.10 19.38 -12.30
N VAL A 45 -11.34 18.10 -12.02
CA VAL A 45 -10.40 17.00 -12.25
C VAL A 45 -10.10 16.81 -13.75
N SER A 46 -11.12 16.82 -14.61
CA SER A 46 -10.92 16.70 -16.07
C SER A 46 -10.07 17.87 -16.60
N ASN A 47 -10.35 19.10 -16.14
CA ASN A 47 -9.59 20.28 -16.50
C ASN A 47 -8.13 20.18 -16.04
N TYR A 48 -7.91 19.69 -14.82
CA TYR A 48 -6.57 19.45 -14.28
C TYR A 48 -5.77 18.47 -15.13
N LEU A 49 -6.32 17.30 -15.44
CA LEU A 49 -5.65 16.25 -16.22
C LEU A 49 -5.39 16.69 -17.67
N SER A 50 -6.35 17.39 -18.27
CA SER A 50 -6.18 18.00 -19.59
C SER A 50 -5.06 19.04 -19.60
N LYS A 51 -4.97 19.88 -18.56
CA LYS A 51 -3.90 20.89 -18.45
C LYS A 51 -2.53 20.28 -18.16
N LYS A 52 -2.47 19.27 -17.30
CA LYS A 52 -1.20 18.67 -16.84
C LYS A 52 -0.61 17.71 -17.88
N TYR A 53 -1.44 16.86 -18.47
CA TYR A 53 -1.01 15.75 -19.33
C TYR A 53 -1.59 15.79 -20.75
N GLY A 54 -2.56 16.67 -21.02
CA GLY A 54 -3.28 16.69 -22.30
C GLY A 54 -4.41 15.67 -22.43
N ILE A 55 -4.74 14.94 -21.35
CA ILE A 55 -5.78 13.90 -21.36
C ILE A 55 -7.16 14.56 -21.42
N LYS A 56 -7.92 14.28 -22.48
CA LYS A 56 -9.25 14.88 -22.70
C LYS A 56 -10.40 13.99 -22.24
N ASP A 57 -10.21 12.68 -22.38
CA ASP A 57 -11.26 11.69 -22.11
C ASP A 57 -10.81 10.76 -20.98
N VAL A 58 -11.52 10.83 -19.86
CA VAL A 58 -11.33 9.98 -18.69
C VAL A 58 -12.64 9.32 -18.28
N MET A 59 -12.52 8.10 -17.77
CA MET A 59 -13.60 7.40 -17.09
C MET A 59 -13.47 7.63 -15.59
N PHE A 60 -14.54 8.14 -14.97
CA PHE A 60 -14.62 8.26 -13.51
C PHE A 60 -15.23 6.99 -12.93
N GLU A 61 -14.49 6.32 -12.06
CA GLU A 61 -14.94 5.07 -11.43
C GLU A 61 -15.60 5.36 -10.09
N GLU A 62 -14.94 6.14 -9.24
CA GLU A 62 -15.40 6.39 -7.87
C GLU A 62 -14.96 7.77 -7.36
N ILE A 63 -15.75 8.34 -6.46
CA ILE A 63 -15.38 9.53 -5.68
C ILE A 63 -15.60 9.18 -4.21
N GLU A 64 -14.52 8.95 -3.50
CA GLU A 64 -14.53 8.58 -2.10
C GLU A 64 -14.06 9.74 -1.23
N ARG A 65 -14.58 9.79 0.00
CA ARG A 65 -14.00 10.61 1.06
C ARG A 65 -13.22 9.68 1.98
N PRO A 66 -11.88 9.79 2.08
CA PRO A 66 -11.09 8.97 2.98
C PRO A 66 -11.54 9.20 4.43
N LYS A 67 -11.44 8.16 5.26
CA LYS A 67 -11.70 8.30 6.70
C LYS A 67 -10.59 9.17 7.30
N CYS A 68 -10.96 10.11 8.16
CA CYS A 68 -10.07 11.05 8.86
C CYS A 68 -8.97 10.44 9.76
N SER A 69 -8.67 9.15 9.64
CA SER A 69 -7.58 8.44 10.32
C SER A 69 -6.42 8.08 9.39
N GLU A 70 -6.59 8.22 8.08
CA GLU A 70 -5.57 7.96 7.06
C GLU A 70 -5.02 9.31 6.59
N ALA A 71 -3.69 9.43 6.63
CA ALA A 71 -2.79 10.59 6.41
C ALA A 71 -3.14 11.64 5.32
N GLY A 72 -4.34 12.23 5.37
CA GLY A 72 -4.78 13.32 4.50
C GLY A 72 -5.69 14.29 5.26
N PRO A 73 -5.78 15.56 4.81
CA PRO A 73 -6.76 16.47 5.39
C PRO A 73 -8.16 15.93 5.14
N CYS A 74 -9.02 15.92 6.17
CA CYS A 74 -10.45 15.56 6.10
C CYS A 74 -11.26 16.32 5.01
N ASP A 75 -10.64 17.31 4.40
CA ASP A 75 -11.15 18.19 3.36
C ASP A 75 -10.76 17.74 1.94
N SER A 76 -10.19 16.54 1.77
CA SER A 76 -9.82 15.97 0.45
C SER A 76 -10.75 14.82 0.04
N LEU A 77 -10.92 14.65 -1.28
CA LEU A 77 -11.60 13.52 -1.91
C LEU A 77 -10.58 12.70 -2.70
N HIS A 78 -10.77 11.38 -2.73
CA HIS A 78 -10.06 10.47 -3.62
C HIS A 78 -10.95 10.21 -4.83
N VAL A 79 -10.49 10.63 -6.01
CA VAL A 79 -11.24 10.50 -7.26
C VAL A 79 -10.54 9.48 -8.15
N SER A 80 -11.12 8.29 -8.29
CA SER A 80 -10.58 7.20 -9.10
C SER A 80 -10.90 7.43 -10.57
N VAL A 81 -9.87 7.50 -11.40
CA VAL A 81 -9.94 7.85 -12.82
C VAL A 81 -9.10 6.92 -13.67
N THR A 82 -9.58 6.67 -14.89
CA THR A 82 -8.88 5.86 -15.90
C THR A 82 -8.88 6.59 -17.24
N PRO A 83 -7.72 6.84 -17.87
CA PRO A 83 -7.68 7.44 -19.20
C PRO A 83 -8.35 6.54 -20.24
N TYR A 84 -9.18 7.12 -21.11
CA TYR A 84 -9.81 6.38 -22.20
C TYR A 84 -9.06 6.51 -23.53
N ASP A 85 -8.22 7.54 -23.65
CA ASP A 85 -7.41 7.79 -24.85
C ASP A 85 -6.30 6.74 -24.98
N LYS A 86 -6.24 6.10 -26.16
CA LYS A 86 -5.29 5.03 -26.52
C LYS A 86 -3.83 5.48 -26.52
N ASP A 87 -3.58 6.78 -26.61
CA ASP A 87 -2.22 7.32 -26.58
C ASP A 87 -1.61 7.30 -25.17
N TYR A 88 -2.41 7.02 -24.14
CA TYR A 88 -2.03 7.05 -22.74
C TYR A 88 -2.06 5.63 -22.13
N PRO A 89 -1.15 5.31 -21.19
CA PRO A 89 -1.25 4.09 -20.40
C PRO A 89 -2.60 4.00 -19.70
N ARG A 90 -3.31 2.90 -19.94
CA ARG A 90 -4.66 2.67 -19.40
C ARG A 90 -4.57 2.03 -18.01
N VAL A 91 -4.29 2.86 -17.01
CA VAL A 91 -4.24 2.48 -15.60
C VAL A 91 -5.24 3.30 -14.81
N THR A 92 -5.89 2.68 -13.80
CA THR A 92 -6.72 3.40 -12.84
C THR A 92 -5.82 4.06 -11.81
N PHE A 93 -6.05 5.34 -11.54
CA PHE A 93 -5.25 6.13 -10.61
C PHE A 93 -6.13 7.09 -9.81
N THR A 94 -5.59 7.64 -8.73
CA THR A 94 -6.29 8.51 -7.79
C THR A 94 -5.89 9.97 -8.00
N VAL A 95 -6.89 10.83 -8.15
CA VAL A 95 -6.73 12.28 -8.01
C VAL A 95 -7.17 12.69 -6.62
N PHE A 96 -6.24 13.25 -5.85
CA PHE A 96 -6.48 13.87 -4.55
C PHE A 96 -7.02 15.28 -4.77
N TYR A 97 -8.31 15.48 -4.53
CA TYR A 97 -9.01 16.74 -4.76
C TYR A 97 -9.35 17.45 -3.45
N GLY A 98 -8.82 18.65 -3.23
CA GLY A 98 -9.13 19.48 -2.07
C GLY A 98 -10.45 20.24 -2.24
N ILE A 99 -11.41 20.05 -1.33
CA ILE A 99 -12.77 20.60 -1.47
C ILE A 99 -12.78 22.14 -1.35
N LYS A 100 -11.94 22.70 -0.46
CA LYS A 100 -11.95 24.14 -0.16
C LYS A 100 -11.11 24.97 -1.11
N ASP A 101 -9.92 24.49 -1.41
CA ASP A 101 -8.90 25.16 -2.22
C ASP A 101 -8.92 24.72 -3.69
N LYS A 102 -9.71 23.68 -4.02
CA LYS A 102 -9.79 23.07 -5.36
C LYS A 102 -8.43 22.62 -5.87
N PHE A 103 -7.52 22.29 -4.95
CA PHE A 103 -6.22 21.76 -5.29
C PHE A 103 -6.38 20.32 -5.85
N CYS A 104 -5.56 19.98 -6.84
CA CYS A 104 -5.49 18.64 -7.42
C CYS A 104 -4.05 18.14 -7.42
N ASN A 105 -3.86 16.92 -6.91
CA ASN A 105 -2.66 16.12 -7.14
C ASN A 105 -3.05 14.72 -7.60
N ASP A 106 -2.17 14.01 -8.27
CA ASP A 106 -2.43 12.67 -8.77
C ASP A 106 -1.22 11.75 -8.61
N ASP A 107 -1.48 10.45 -8.54
CA ASP A 107 -0.51 9.37 -8.54
C ASP A 107 -0.34 8.73 -9.94
N TYR A 108 -0.79 9.38 -11.03
CA TYR A 108 -0.94 8.73 -12.34
C TYR A 108 0.36 8.09 -12.84
N LEU A 109 1.45 8.85 -12.83
CA LEU A 109 2.75 8.39 -13.32
C LEU A 109 3.33 7.27 -12.45
N GLU A 110 3.05 7.30 -11.15
CA GLU A 110 3.43 6.24 -10.22
C GLU A 110 2.66 4.96 -10.53
N ARG A 111 1.35 5.07 -10.74
CA ARG A 111 0.49 3.95 -11.14
C ARG A 111 0.88 3.34 -12.49
N VAL A 112 1.43 4.14 -13.40
CA VAL A 112 1.98 3.60 -14.65
C VAL A 112 3.17 2.67 -14.38
N TRP A 113 4.10 3.05 -13.50
CA TRP A 113 5.20 2.16 -13.11
C TRP A 113 4.73 0.96 -12.29
N ASP A 114 3.83 1.13 -11.33
CA ASP A 114 3.23 0.03 -10.56
C ASP A 114 2.64 -1.01 -11.51
N SER A 115 1.82 -0.57 -12.48
CA SER A 115 1.19 -1.47 -13.44
C SER A 115 2.21 -2.17 -14.33
N GLN A 116 3.26 -1.48 -14.79
CA GLN A 116 4.32 -2.12 -15.58
C GLN A 116 5.08 -3.17 -14.78
N ALA A 117 5.39 -2.88 -13.51
CA ALA A 117 6.09 -3.80 -12.63
C ALA A 117 5.22 -5.00 -12.26
N ASP A 118 3.93 -4.79 -11.99
CA ASP A 118 2.96 -5.84 -11.73
C ASP A 118 2.81 -6.79 -12.93
N ASP A 119 2.66 -6.25 -14.15
CA ASP A 119 2.58 -7.05 -15.38
C ASP A 119 3.84 -7.90 -15.63
N ASP A 120 5.00 -7.38 -15.27
CA ASP A 120 6.27 -8.03 -15.53
C ASP A 120 6.66 -9.09 -14.49
N LEU A 121 6.35 -8.83 -13.22
CA LEU A 121 6.89 -9.60 -12.09
C LEU A 121 5.87 -10.50 -11.41
N SER A 122 4.57 -10.17 -11.43
CA SER A 122 3.59 -10.85 -10.57
C SER A 122 3.48 -12.35 -10.86
N ARG A 123 3.62 -12.77 -12.12
CA ARG A 123 3.66 -14.20 -12.47
C ARG A 123 4.84 -14.94 -11.83
N ASP A 124 6.01 -14.33 -11.80
CA ASP A 124 7.20 -14.96 -11.23
C ASP A 124 7.11 -15.04 -9.71
N VAL A 125 6.55 -14.00 -9.09
CA VAL A 125 6.21 -13.97 -7.65
C VAL A 125 5.19 -15.06 -7.34
N GLU A 126 4.06 -15.12 -8.04
CA GLU A 126 3.02 -16.12 -7.84
C GLU A 126 3.58 -17.55 -7.91
N LEU A 127 4.32 -17.84 -8.98
CA LEU A 127 4.89 -19.16 -9.21
C LEU A 127 5.98 -19.51 -8.19
N ALA A 128 6.77 -18.53 -7.71
CA ALA A 128 7.79 -18.78 -6.70
C ALA A 128 7.15 -19.00 -5.33
N MET A 129 6.19 -18.16 -4.94
CA MET A 129 5.53 -18.13 -3.64
C MET A 129 4.39 -19.16 -3.50
N GLY A 130 4.09 -19.90 -4.58
CA GLY A 130 3.02 -20.88 -4.63
C GLY A 130 1.65 -20.24 -4.36
N LEU A 131 1.41 -19.07 -4.95
CA LEU A 131 0.15 -18.33 -4.84
C LEU A 131 -0.81 -18.78 -5.93
N SER A 132 -2.10 -18.68 -5.64
CA SER A 132 -3.16 -19.16 -6.55
C SER A 132 -3.72 -18.08 -7.46
N THR A 133 -3.62 -16.81 -7.08
CA THR A 133 -4.27 -15.70 -7.77
C THR A 133 -3.44 -14.43 -7.69
N ARG A 134 -3.56 -13.59 -8.73
CA ARG A 134 -2.89 -12.28 -8.82
C ARG A 134 -3.29 -11.32 -7.73
N ASP A 135 -4.52 -11.41 -7.23
CA ASP A 135 -5.02 -10.60 -6.10
C ASP A 135 -4.25 -10.81 -4.78
N GLN A 136 -3.35 -11.81 -4.73
CA GLN A 136 -2.47 -12.08 -3.59
C GLN A 136 -1.11 -11.39 -3.71
N VAL A 137 -0.86 -10.66 -4.80
CA VAL A 137 0.37 -9.92 -5.06
C VAL A 137 0.00 -8.49 -5.41
N SER A 138 0.64 -7.52 -4.76
CA SER A 138 0.66 -6.13 -5.19
C SER A 138 2.11 -5.72 -5.37
N ILE A 139 2.42 -4.99 -6.43
CA ILE A 139 3.76 -4.50 -6.70
C ILE A 139 3.69 -2.98 -6.83
N GLU A 140 4.47 -2.31 -6.00
CA GLU A 140 4.51 -0.85 -5.93
C GLU A 140 5.94 -0.37 -6.18
N VAL A 141 6.08 0.64 -7.04
CA VAL A 141 7.36 1.24 -7.41
C VAL A 141 7.48 2.61 -6.76
N PHE A 142 8.35 2.71 -5.77
CA PHE A 142 8.65 3.95 -5.08
C PHE A 142 9.79 4.68 -5.78
N ASN A 143 9.60 5.98 -6.02
CA ASN A 143 10.55 6.80 -6.75
C ASN A 143 11.05 7.97 -5.89
N LYS A 144 12.26 8.47 -6.20
CA LYS A 144 12.91 9.59 -5.49
C LYS A 144 12.31 10.98 -5.82
N GLY A 145 11.07 11.00 -6.33
CA GLY A 145 10.42 12.13 -6.99
C GLY A 145 10.43 11.97 -8.51
N THR A 146 9.27 12.15 -9.14
CA THR A 146 9.08 11.91 -10.59
C THR A 146 9.48 13.16 -11.40
N PRO A 147 10.61 13.15 -12.15
CA PRO A 147 10.97 14.28 -13.02
C PRO A 147 10.12 14.32 -14.30
N PHE A 148 9.49 13.19 -14.63
CA PHE A 148 8.71 13.00 -15.83
C PHE A 148 7.35 13.69 -15.74
N LYS A 149 6.91 14.24 -16.87
CA LYS A 149 5.63 14.96 -16.98
C LYS A 149 4.78 14.47 -18.14
N ASP A 150 5.35 13.71 -19.07
CA ASP A 150 4.64 13.20 -20.24
C ASP A 150 4.38 11.69 -20.09
N PRO A 151 3.11 11.28 -19.88
CA PRO A 151 2.75 9.88 -19.78
C PRO A 151 2.87 9.11 -21.11
N LYS A 152 2.87 9.79 -22.27
CA LYS A 152 2.94 9.13 -23.60
C LYS A 152 4.31 8.56 -23.91
N THR A 153 5.34 9.19 -23.37
CA THR A 153 6.74 8.77 -23.51
C THR A 153 7.33 8.34 -22.17
N PHE A 154 6.47 7.93 -21.23
CA PHE A 154 6.90 7.56 -19.90
C PHE A 154 7.77 6.29 -19.98
N PRO A 155 9.00 6.32 -19.42
CA PRO A 155 9.94 5.22 -19.59
C PRO A 155 9.49 3.97 -18.85
N SER A 156 10.04 2.84 -19.26
CA SER A 156 9.90 1.59 -18.51
C SER A 156 10.53 1.74 -17.13
N TYR A 157 9.86 1.25 -16.08
CA TYR A 157 10.46 1.25 -14.74
C TYR A 157 11.79 0.46 -14.72
N ARG A 158 11.93 -0.58 -15.57
CA ARG A 158 13.17 -1.39 -15.68
C ARG A 158 14.36 -0.58 -16.14
N ASP A 159 14.16 0.32 -17.10
CA ASP A 159 15.25 1.14 -17.66
C ASP A 159 15.72 2.20 -16.64
N GLU A 160 14.83 2.57 -15.71
CA GLU A 160 15.08 3.60 -14.70
C GLU A 160 15.37 3.05 -13.30
N LEU A 161 15.49 1.72 -13.15
CA LEU A 161 15.73 1.04 -11.86
C LEU A 161 16.93 1.64 -11.11
N ASP A 162 18.05 1.87 -11.80
CA ASP A 162 19.28 2.38 -11.17
C ASP A 162 19.34 3.91 -11.04
N HIS A 163 18.33 4.63 -11.55
CA HIS A 163 18.34 6.09 -11.63
C HIS A 163 17.33 6.70 -10.66
N TRP A 164 16.03 6.47 -10.90
CA TRP A 164 14.93 7.16 -10.21
C TRP A 164 14.15 6.28 -9.25
N VAL A 165 14.21 4.96 -9.42
CA VAL A 165 13.58 4.02 -8.51
C VAL A 165 14.36 3.99 -7.20
N GLU A 166 13.64 4.13 -6.10
CA GLU A 166 14.17 4.01 -4.74
C GLU A 166 13.93 2.61 -4.18
N ASP A 167 12.74 2.07 -4.42
CA ASP A 167 12.29 0.80 -3.87
C ASP A 167 11.23 0.19 -4.79
N VAL A 168 11.16 -1.13 -4.82
CA VAL A 168 10.13 -1.93 -5.47
C VAL A 168 9.58 -2.85 -4.39
N GLY A 169 8.43 -2.45 -3.85
CA GLY A 169 7.72 -3.21 -2.83
C GLY A 169 6.90 -4.33 -3.48
N ILE A 170 7.23 -5.58 -3.17
CA ILE A 170 6.43 -6.75 -3.54
C ILE A 170 5.62 -7.14 -2.30
N TYR A 171 4.33 -6.89 -2.31
CA TYR A 171 3.41 -7.18 -1.22
C TYR A 171 2.68 -8.48 -1.50
N VAL A 172 2.88 -9.49 -0.65
CA VAL A 172 2.24 -10.79 -0.79
C VAL A 172 1.24 -11.02 0.33
N THR A 173 -0.02 -11.23 -0.04
CA THR A 173 -1.13 -11.54 0.86
C THR A 173 -1.65 -12.95 0.58
N LYS A 174 -1.11 -13.93 1.30
CA LYS A 174 -1.56 -15.32 1.15
C LYS A 174 -2.82 -15.53 2.01
N ASN A 175 -4.00 -15.26 1.42
CA ASN A 175 -5.34 -15.81 1.74
C ASN A 175 -6.55 -14.96 1.34
N GLY A 176 -6.46 -14.03 0.37
CA GLY A 176 -7.63 -13.55 -0.41
C GLY A 176 -8.85 -13.05 0.38
N ASN A 177 -8.67 -12.65 1.63
CA ASN A 177 -9.67 -12.07 2.50
C ASN A 177 -8.95 -11.16 3.48
N VAL A 178 -9.44 -9.92 3.60
CA VAL A 178 -9.21 -9.07 4.77
C VAL A 178 -9.93 -9.72 5.96
N ASN A 179 -9.40 -10.85 6.40
CA ASN A 179 -9.69 -11.57 7.63
C ASN A 179 -8.85 -12.84 7.63
N LYS A 180 -7.68 -12.72 8.27
CA LYS A 180 -6.98 -13.81 8.93
C LYS A 180 -6.51 -14.93 7.99
N MET A 181 -5.20 -14.95 7.71
CA MET A 181 -4.51 -16.21 8.00
C MET A 181 -4.93 -16.58 9.42
N ASP A 182 -5.48 -17.78 9.61
CA ASP A 182 -5.79 -18.30 10.94
C ASP A 182 -4.70 -17.87 11.90
N ALA A 183 -5.15 -17.25 13.00
CA ALA A 183 -4.34 -16.58 14.01
C ALA A 183 -2.88 -17.04 13.98
N ALA A 184 -1.93 -16.08 13.87
CA ALA A 184 -0.48 -16.27 13.99
C ALA A 184 -0.19 -17.66 14.52
N PRO A 185 0.33 -18.59 13.68
CA PRO A 185 0.20 -20.01 13.95
C PRO A 185 0.50 -20.23 15.42
N LYS A 186 -0.44 -20.86 16.14
CA LYS A 186 -0.33 -21.07 17.61
C LYS A 186 1.01 -21.73 18.00
N HIS A 187 1.75 -22.21 17.02
CA HIS A 187 3.10 -22.71 17.09
C HIS A 187 4.03 -21.84 16.23
N PRO A 188 5.24 -21.48 16.73
CA PRO A 188 6.26 -20.86 15.92
C PRO A 188 6.51 -21.68 14.64
N LEU A 189 6.85 -21.00 13.55
CA LEU A 189 7.22 -21.66 12.29
C LEU A 189 8.31 -22.71 12.59
N THR A 190 8.07 -23.95 12.19
CA THR A 190 9.02 -25.04 12.41
C THR A 190 10.29 -24.79 11.58
N PRO A 191 11.44 -25.37 11.96
CA PRO A 191 12.64 -25.36 11.10
C PRO A 191 12.33 -25.81 9.67
N GLU A 192 11.52 -26.85 9.50
CA GLU A 192 11.14 -27.31 8.16
C GLU A 192 10.37 -26.25 7.37
N ARG A 193 9.45 -25.52 8.03
CA ARG A 193 8.70 -24.45 7.37
C ARG A 193 9.60 -23.29 6.98
N TRP A 194 10.50 -22.87 7.87
CA TRP A 194 11.49 -21.84 7.55
C TRP A 194 12.41 -22.23 6.39
N ARG A 195 12.77 -23.51 6.27
CA ARG A 195 13.57 -24.02 5.15
C ARG A 195 12.81 -23.90 3.82
N GLN A 196 11.52 -24.27 3.82
CA GLN A 196 10.65 -24.12 2.66
C GLN A 196 10.50 -22.65 2.24
N GLU A 197 10.31 -21.74 3.20
CA GLU A 197 10.26 -20.30 2.90
C GLU A 197 11.60 -19.80 2.34
N ALA A 198 12.74 -20.26 2.87
CA ALA A 198 14.05 -19.93 2.31
C ALA A 198 14.20 -20.39 0.85
N GLU A 199 13.85 -21.65 0.54
CA GLU A 199 13.87 -22.18 -0.83
C GLU A 199 12.99 -21.37 -1.79
N THR A 200 11.84 -20.93 -1.31
CA THR A 200 10.89 -20.09 -2.04
C THR A 200 11.52 -18.73 -2.39
N LEU A 201 12.17 -18.07 -1.42
CA LEU A 201 12.86 -16.79 -1.66
C LEU A 201 14.06 -16.94 -2.59
N VAL A 202 14.83 -18.03 -2.46
CA VAL A 202 15.94 -18.34 -3.37
C VAL A 202 15.43 -18.55 -4.79
N SER A 203 14.29 -19.24 -4.94
CA SER A 203 13.63 -19.43 -6.23
C SER A 203 13.18 -18.09 -6.83
N LEU A 204 12.56 -17.21 -6.02
CA LEU A 204 12.16 -15.88 -6.46
C LEU A 204 13.36 -15.05 -6.92
N LYS A 205 14.44 -14.98 -6.11
CA LYS A 205 15.67 -14.29 -6.48
C LYS A 205 16.22 -14.78 -7.82
N LYS A 206 16.30 -16.11 -8.02
CA LYS A 206 16.75 -16.70 -9.29
C LYS A 206 15.91 -16.26 -10.48
N LYS A 207 14.58 -16.20 -10.32
CA LYS A 207 13.68 -15.75 -11.39
C LYS A 207 13.86 -14.27 -11.72
N LEU A 208 13.97 -13.42 -10.71
CA LEU A 208 14.23 -11.99 -10.91
C LEU A 208 15.55 -11.76 -11.65
N LEU A 209 16.60 -12.50 -11.29
CA LEU A 209 17.88 -12.43 -12.01
C LEU A 209 17.78 -12.94 -13.44
N ALA A 210 17.03 -14.03 -13.68
CA ALA A 210 16.76 -14.53 -15.03
C ALA A 210 15.96 -13.55 -15.90
N LYS A 211 15.24 -12.61 -15.29
CA LYS A 211 14.54 -11.51 -15.96
C LYS A 211 15.44 -10.33 -16.32
N GLY A 212 16.73 -10.39 -15.95
CA GLY A 212 17.70 -9.33 -16.22
C GLY A 212 17.83 -8.30 -15.11
N ILE A 213 17.16 -8.50 -13.96
CA ILE A 213 17.42 -7.69 -12.77
C ILE A 213 18.82 -8.07 -12.28
N THR A 214 19.69 -7.09 -12.05
CA THR A 214 21.07 -7.34 -11.60
C THR A 214 21.14 -7.54 -10.08
N GLU A 215 22.25 -8.09 -9.57
CA GLU A 215 22.46 -8.23 -8.12
C GLU A 215 22.48 -6.88 -7.40
N ASP A 216 22.95 -5.81 -8.05
CA ASP A 216 22.91 -4.46 -7.47
C ASP A 216 21.48 -3.91 -7.46
N GLN A 217 20.69 -4.14 -8.51
CA GLN A 217 19.29 -3.76 -8.57
C GLN A 217 18.42 -4.50 -7.55
N LEU A 218 18.75 -5.74 -7.19
CA LEU A 218 18.02 -6.49 -6.15
C LEU A 218 17.98 -5.79 -4.79
N LYS A 219 18.87 -4.83 -4.52
CA LYS A 219 18.85 -4.00 -3.30
C LYS A 219 17.63 -3.10 -3.23
N LEU A 220 17.03 -2.80 -4.39
CA LEU A 220 15.81 -2.01 -4.52
C LEU A 220 14.56 -2.87 -4.32
N PHE A 221 14.65 -4.20 -4.30
CA PHE A 221 13.48 -5.06 -4.21
C PHE A 221 13.24 -5.50 -2.77
N ARG A 222 12.08 -5.15 -2.22
CA ARG A 222 11.66 -5.55 -0.88
C ARG A 222 10.41 -6.39 -0.94
N LEU A 223 10.51 -7.63 -0.47
CA LEU A 223 9.36 -8.50 -0.29
C LEU A 223 8.72 -8.22 1.08
N ASN A 224 7.53 -7.66 1.06
CA ASN A 224 6.65 -7.50 2.20
C ASN A 224 5.66 -8.66 2.22
N VAL A 225 5.71 -9.49 3.25
CA VAL A 225 4.75 -10.58 3.41
C VAL A 225 3.95 -10.40 4.68
N GLU A 226 2.63 -10.46 4.54
CA GLU A 226 1.70 -10.35 5.66
C GLU A 226 1.21 -11.74 6.11
N TYR A 227 1.41 -12.03 7.39
CA TYR A 227 0.92 -13.23 8.08
C TYR A 227 0.04 -12.82 9.28
N GLY A 228 -1.27 -12.75 9.05
CA GLY A 228 -2.24 -12.44 10.11
C GLY A 228 -2.13 -10.98 10.57
N LYS A 229 -1.56 -10.74 11.77
CA LYS A 229 -1.30 -9.39 12.30
C LYS A 229 0.16 -8.95 12.15
N ASN A 230 1.00 -9.82 11.62
CA ASN A 230 2.42 -9.58 11.49
C ASN A 230 2.74 -9.36 10.03
N SER A 231 3.55 -8.35 9.73
CA SER A 231 4.19 -8.17 8.44
C SER A 231 5.70 -8.33 8.63
N TYR A 232 6.37 -8.89 7.63
CA TYR A 232 7.83 -8.85 7.57
C TYR A 232 8.30 -8.38 6.20
N THR A 233 9.41 -7.66 6.21
CA THR A 233 10.05 -7.11 5.02
C THR A 233 11.41 -7.77 4.84
N ILE A 234 11.65 -8.37 3.68
CA ILE A 234 12.93 -8.98 3.31
C ILE A 234 13.47 -8.28 2.07
N SER A 235 14.70 -7.81 2.16
CA SER A 235 15.42 -7.25 1.01
C SER A 235 15.95 -8.39 0.14
N MET A 236 15.71 -8.35 -1.18
CA MET A 236 16.04 -9.46 -2.08
C MET A 236 17.55 -9.63 -2.31
N ASP A 237 18.36 -8.59 -2.10
CA ASP A 237 19.81 -8.68 -2.10
C ASP A 237 20.36 -9.51 -0.93
N LYS A 238 19.66 -9.49 0.23
CA LYS A 238 20.02 -10.28 1.41
C LYS A 238 19.66 -11.75 1.30
N VAL A 239 18.85 -12.12 0.30
CA VAL A 239 18.60 -13.52 -0.02
C VAL A 239 19.86 -14.08 -0.69
N SER A 240 20.50 -15.04 -0.02
CA SER A 240 21.64 -15.74 -0.58
C SER A 240 21.18 -16.91 -1.45
N TYR A 241 21.98 -17.34 -2.43
CA TYR A 241 21.67 -18.55 -3.21
C TYR A 241 21.67 -19.85 -2.39
N ASP A 242 22.28 -19.82 -1.21
CA ASP A 242 22.42 -20.95 -0.31
C ASP A 242 21.20 -21.06 0.62
N VAL A 243 20.55 -22.23 0.60
CA VAL A 243 19.32 -22.46 1.39
C VAL A 243 19.61 -22.43 2.88
N GLU A 244 20.75 -22.96 3.35
CA GLU A 244 21.08 -23.02 4.78
C GLU A 244 21.35 -21.62 5.35
N THR A 245 22.07 -20.79 4.59
CA THR A 245 22.40 -19.41 4.97
C THR A 245 21.14 -18.54 5.00
N THR A 246 20.30 -18.63 3.98
CA THR A 246 19.01 -17.91 3.94
C THR A 246 18.07 -18.41 5.04
N PHE A 247 18.04 -19.71 5.29
CA PHE A 247 17.28 -20.32 6.38
C PHE A 247 17.69 -19.77 7.76
N TRP A 248 19.00 -19.75 8.07
CA TRP A 248 19.51 -19.14 9.30
C TRP A 248 19.14 -17.67 9.41
N TYR A 249 19.30 -16.92 8.31
CA TYR A 249 18.89 -15.51 8.26
C TYR A 249 17.42 -15.34 8.64
N LEU A 250 16.52 -16.10 8.02
CA LEU A 250 15.09 -16.07 8.32
C LEU A 250 14.76 -16.43 9.77
N GLN A 251 15.46 -17.42 10.36
CA GLN A 251 15.31 -17.76 11.77
C GLN A 251 15.75 -16.65 12.73
N THR A 252 16.75 -15.85 12.32
CA THR A 252 17.29 -14.74 13.12
C THR A 252 16.54 -13.42 12.97
N LEU A 253 15.61 -13.32 12.00
CA LEU A 253 14.65 -12.21 11.94
C LEU A 253 13.75 -12.32 13.17
N ASP A 254 14.13 -11.64 14.26
CA ASP A 254 13.40 -11.64 15.52
C ASP A 254 11.93 -11.23 15.27
N PRO A 255 10.95 -12.13 15.57
CA PRO A 255 9.52 -11.85 15.40
C PRO A 255 9.02 -10.60 16.15
N GLN A 256 9.76 -10.11 17.15
CA GLN A 256 9.44 -8.91 17.91
C GLN A 256 10.12 -7.63 17.36
N SER A 257 11.31 -7.74 16.78
CA SER A 257 12.15 -6.58 16.39
C SER A 257 11.58 -5.67 15.30
N TYR A 258 10.56 -6.09 14.56
CA TYR A 258 9.92 -5.26 13.51
C TYR A 258 8.57 -4.67 13.94
N GLN A 259 7.97 -5.12 15.05
CA GLN A 259 6.76 -4.48 15.58
C GLN A 259 7.02 -3.10 16.18
N ASP A 260 8.28 -2.74 16.44
CA ASP A 260 8.67 -1.48 17.10
C ASP A 260 9.26 -0.41 16.16
N LYS A 261 9.10 -0.53 14.83
CA LYS A 261 9.55 0.51 13.86
C LYS A 261 8.45 1.27 13.13
N THR A 262 7.21 1.24 13.62
CA THR A 262 6.18 2.25 13.29
C THR A 262 5.98 3.30 14.39
N ARG A 263 6.95 3.43 15.30
CA ARG A 263 7.12 4.61 16.15
C ARG A 263 8.57 5.09 16.04
N LEU A 264 8.74 6.38 15.72
CA LEU A 264 9.98 7.11 15.42
C LEU A 264 10.31 7.02 13.91
N GLU A 265 10.11 8.06 13.09
CA GLU A 265 10.13 9.52 13.32
C GLU A 265 9.02 10.26 12.55
#